data_AF-A0A6A6YCQ5-F1
#
_entry.id   AF-A0A6A6YCQ5-F1
#
_cell.length_a   1.000
_cell.length_b   1.000
_cell.length_c   1.000
_cell.angle_alpha   90.00
_cell.angle_beta   90.00
_cell.angle_gamma   90.00
#
_symmetry.space_group_name_H-M   'P 1'
#
loop_
_entity.id
_entity.type
_entity.pdbx_description
1 polymer ?
#
loop_
_entity_poly.entity_id
_entity_poly.type
_entity_poly.pdbx_seq_one_letter_code
_entity_poly.pdbx_strand_id
1 'polypeptide(L)'
;MRSKLMLLCFIVVFCQHISVTASVIPRASSFTFPASSTVSVPPPAIPKFLPISSSSPDTFGISQVSGFYGPGTWGAWIVTGAASWYRVVVDHRHALDPNTSVFLLAINWASVDLIRHVHSQKALKDSGDDSSDEHLGSIGAAFTIVFWGVVHELMQIYGVQFMDEGSKRPQKVRRRKVLTLVIGMVLPFTALSFMLFTFGFFTDTTSLTRFGRTFQHSTGYIMGQT
;
A
#
# COMPACT_ATOMS: atom_id res chain seq x y z
N MET A 1 3.41 -15.78 -29.19
CA MET A 1 3.13 -16.47 -27.91
C MET A 1 3.61 -15.69 -26.69
N ARG A 2 4.82 -15.11 -26.69
CA ARG A 2 5.40 -14.41 -25.52
C ARG A 2 4.60 -13.21 -24.98
N SER A 3 4.00 -12.38 -25.85
CA SER A 3 3.17 -11.25 -25.35
C SER A 3 1.87 -11.71 -24.67
N LYS A 4 1.29 -12.84 -25.11
CA LYS A 4 0.11 -13.44 -24.46
C LYS A 4 0.43 -13.97 -23.07
N LEU A 5 1.63 -14.52 -22.87
CA LEU A 5 2.10 -14.99 -21.55
C LEU A 5 2.33 -13.83 -20.58
N MET A 6 2.95 -12.74 -21.04
CA MET A 6 3.13 -11.52 -20.25
C MET A 6 1.79 -10.89 -19.86
N LEU A 7 0.85 -10.81 -20.80
CA LEU A 7 -0.51 -10.34 -20.52
C LEU A 7 -1.23 -11.24 -19.53
N LEU A 8 -1.05 -12.56 -19.61
CA LEU A 8 -1.62 -13.51 -18.65
C LEU A 8 -1.01 -13.31 -17.25
N CYS A 9 0.31 -13.19 -17.14
CA CYS A 9 0.96 -12.89 -15.85
C CYS A 9 0.46 -11.56 -15.28
N PHE A 10 0.31 -10.53 -16.11
CA PHE A 10 -0.26 -9.25 -15.70
C PHE A 10 -1.69 -9.44 -15.18
N ILE A 11 -2.57 -10.13 -15.92
CA ILE A 11 -3.95 -10.40 -15.48
C ILE A 11 -3.96 -11.19 -14.17
N VAL A 12 -3.13 -12.22 -14.02
CA VAL A 12 -3.09 -13.02 -12.79
C VAL A 12 -2.65 -12.18 -11.59
N VAL A 13 -1.56 -11.43 -11.71
CA VAL A 13 -1.05 -10.57 -10.61
C VAL A 13 -2.06 -9.49 -10.27
N PHE A 14 -2.65 -8.83 -11.29
CA PHE A 14 -3.62 -7.76 -11.09
C PHE A 14 -4.96 -8.26 -10.53
N CYS A 15 -5.44 -9.42 -10.96
CA CYS A 15 -6.65 -10.05 -10.42
C CYS A 15 -6.44 -10.58 -8.99
N GLN A 16 -5.26 -11.12 -8.66
CA GLN A 16 -4.92 -11.48 -7.30
C GLN A 16 -4.90 -10.25 -6.39
N HIS A 17 -4.34 -9.14 -6.86
CA HIS A 17 -4.37 -7.86 -6.14
C HIS A 17 -5.80 -7.40 -5.84
N ILE A 18 -6.67 -7.34 -6.86
CA ILE A 18 -8.09 -6.97 -6.67
C ILE A 18 -8.78 -7.90 -5.66
N SER A 19 -8.49 -9.20 -5.70
CA SER A 19 -9.11 -10.17 -4.79
C SER A 19 -8.67 -9.97 -3.34
N VAL A 20 -7.38 -9.71 -3.10
CA VAL A 20 -6.85 -9.44 -1.76
C VAL A 20 -7.43 -8.13 -1.22
N THR A 21 -7.41 -7.05 -1.99
CA THR A 21 -7.93 -5.75 -1.53
C THR A 21 -9.46 -5.79 -1.32
N ALA A 22 -10.21 -6.47 -2.19
CA ALA A 22 -11.66 -6.59 -2.06
C ALA A 22 -12.08 -7.39 -0.83
N SER A 23 -11.25 -8.34 -0.37
CA SER A 23 -11.52 -9.14 0.83
C SER A 23 -11.37 -8.35 2.13
N VAL A 24 -10.60 -7.25 2.12
CA VAL A 24 -10.34 -6.39 3.28
C VAL A 24 -11.40 -5.29 3.43
N ILE A 25 -12.18 -5.00 2.38
CA ILE A 25 -13.30 -4.05 2.47
C ILE A 25 -14.42 -4.73 3.27
N PRO A 26 -14.80 -4.21 4.46
CA PRO A 26 -15.89 -4.79 5.22
C PRO A 26 -17.15 -4.78 4.38
N ARG A 27 -17.66 -5.98 4.08
CA ARG A 27 -18.88 -6.20 3.29
C ARG A 27 -20.02 -5.49 4.00
N ALA A 28 -20.47 -4.37 3.45
CA ALA A 28 -21.65 -3.67 3.94
C ALA A 28 -22.79 -4.68 4.01
N SER A 29 -23.21 -5.00 5.23
CA SER A 29 -24.26 -5.98 5.48
C SER A 29 -25.57 -5.52 4.82
N SER A 30 -26.21 -6.47 4.17
CA SER A 30 -27.42 -6.33 3.37
C SER A 30 -28.53 -5.61 4.12
N PHE A 31 -28.92 -4.43 3.62
CA PHE A 31 -30.11 -3.69 4.03
C PHE A 31 -31.35 -4.48 3.59
N THR A 32 -32.06 -5.07 4.56
CA THR A 32 -33.41 -5.59 4.34
C THR A 32 -34.38 -4.42 4.42
N PHE A 33 -34.94 -4.00 3.28
CA PHE A 33 -35.99 -2.99 3.25
C PHE A 33 -37.32 -3.60 3.68
N PRO A 34 -38.02 -3.07 4.71
CA PRO A 34 -39.42 -3.37 4.92
C PRO A 34 -40.28 -2.67 3.86
N ALA A 35 -41.38 -3.34 3.50
CA ALA A 35 -42.29 -2.94 2.45
C ALA A 35 -43.06 -1.64 2.76
N SER A 36 -43.39 -0.96 1.66
CA SER A 36 -44.03 0.34 1.54
C SER A 36 -45.43 0.40 2.15
N SER A 37 -45.69 1.42 2.97
CA SER A 37 -47.05 1.87 3.31
C SER A 37 -47.20 3.37 3.05
N THR A 38 -48.33 3.71 2.43
CA THR A 38 -48.68 4.98 1.76
C THR A 38 -48.84 6.20 2.68
N VAL A 39 -48.06 7.24 2.34
CA VAL A 39 -48.37 8.70 2.25
C VAL A 39 -48.81 9.48 3.50
N SER A 40 -47.88 10.30 3.99
CA SER A 40 -48.14 11.66 4.51
C SER A 40 -46.92 12.52 4.18
N VAL A 41 -47.14 13.72 3.61
CA VAL A 41 -46.07 14.61 3.10
C VAL A 41 -45.01 14.86 4.20
N PRO A 42 -43.76 14.37 4.02
CA PRO A 42 -42.78 14.40 5.08
C PRO A 42 -42.06 15.77 5.13
N PRO A 43 -41.65 16.22 6.34
CA PRO A 43 -40.80 17.39 6.51
C PRO A 43 -39.51 17.25 5.68
N PRO A 44 -38.86 18.37 5.29
CA PRO A 44 -37.71 18.39 4.40
C PRO A 44 -36.72 17.30 4.81
N ALA A 45 -36.48 16.35 3.88
CA ALA A 45 -35.75 15.14 4.15
C ALA A 45 -34.37 15.50 4.69
N ILE A 46 -34.19 15.35 6.01
CA ILE A 46 -32.89 15.42 6.65
C ILE A 46 -32.03 14.39 5.91
N PRO A 47 -30.89 14.80 5.31
CA PRO A 47 -30.04 13.88 4.57
C PRO A 47 -29.76 12.68 5.48
N LYS A 48 -30.18 11.49 5.04
CA LYS A 48 -29.83 10.25 5.71
C LYS A 48 -28.35 10.03 5.45
N PHE A 49 -27.52 10.60 6.31
CA PHE A 49 -26.12 10.21 6.43
C PHE A 49 -26.14 8.76 6.89
N LEU A 50 -25.72 7.85 6.02
CA LEU A 50 -25.37 6.51 6.47
C LEU A 50 -24.29 6.70 7.56
N PRO A 51 -24.39 6.03 8.71
CA PRO A 51 -23.32 6.06 9.70
C PRO A 51 -22.10 5.39 9.08
N ILE A 52 -21.26 6.20 8.44
CA ILE A 52 -19.93 5.81 7.95
C ILE A 52 -18.89 5.85 9.07
N SER A 53 -19.30 6.24 10.28
CA SER A 53 -18.49 6.09 11.48
C SER A 53 -18.20 4.61 11.68
N SER A 54 -16.93 4.26 11.55
CA SER A 54 -16.38 3.02 12.12
C SER A 54 -16.95 2.86 13.52
N SER A 55 -17.62 1.74 13.78
CA SER A 55 -18.15 1.47 15.11
C SER A 55 -16.99 1.49 16.10
N SER A 56 -17.04 2.39 17.08
CA SER A 56 -16.05 2.43 18.16
C SER A 56 -16.03 1.07 18.88
N PRO A 57 -14.85 0.49 19.19
CA PRO A 57 -13.51 1.04 18.95
C PRO A 57 -12.90 0.64 17.60
N ASP A 58 -12.38 1.63 16.84
CA ASP A 58 -11.56 1.37 15.64
C ASP A 58 -10.13 1.00 16.07
N THR A 59 -9.95 -0.27 16.46
CA THR A 59 -8.68 -0.79 17.01
C THR A 59 -7.49 -0.60 16.06
N PHE A 60 -7.72 -0.41 14.77
CA PHE A 60 -6.68 -0.28 13.75
C PHE A 60 -6.55 1.15 13.18
N GLY A 61 -7.38 2.10 13.64
CA GLY A 61 -7.39 3.47 13.13
C GLY A 61 -7.64 3.56 11.63
N ILE A 62 -8.35 2.60 11.03
CA ILE A 62 -8.60 2.57 9.58
C ILE A 62 -9.43 3.79 9.14
N SER A 63 -10.34 4.24 9.99
CA SER A 63 -11.12 5.47 9.78
C SER A 63 -10.30 6.75 9.93
N GLN A 64 -9.16 6.69 10.61
CA GLN A 64 -8.20 7.77 10.79
C GLN A 64 -7.14 7.81 9.67
N VAL A 65 -7.13 6.83 8.78
CA VAL A 65 -6.24 6.83 7.62
C VAL A 65 -6.57 8.10 6.83
N SER A 66 -5.58 9.00 6.74
CA SER A 66 -5.67 10.26 6.01
C SER A 66 -6.42 10.02 4.70
N GLY A 67 -7.34 10.93 4.34
CA GLY A 67 -8.10 10.83 3.09
C GLY A 67 -7.21 10.62 1.86
N PHE A 68 -5.91 10.93 1.97
CA PHE A 68 -4.88 10.60 1.00
C PHE A 68 -4.80 9.10 0.63
N TYR A 69 -5.03 8.15 1.54
CA TYR A 69 -5.01 6.71 1.23
C TYR A 69 -6.41 6.08 1.19
N GLY A 70 -7.45 6.90 1.03
CA GLY A 70 -8.82 6.42 0.92
C GLY A 70 -9.10 5.60 -0.35
N PRO A 71 -10.33 5.06 -0.49
CA PRO A 71 -10.71 4.24 -1.64
C PRO A 71 -10.51 4.93 -3.01
N GLY A 72 -10.67 6.26 -3.06
CA GLY A 72 -10.45 7.04 -4.28
C GLY A 72 -9.00 7.02 -4.74
N THR A 73 -8.04 7.17 -3.82
CA THR A 73 -6.61 7.11 -4.14
C THR A 73 -6.21 5.71 -4.59
N TRP A 74 -6.74 4.67 -3.96
CA TRP A 74 -6.56 3.29 -4.42
C TRP A 74 -7.06 3.09 -5.85
N GLY A 75 -8.27 3.56 -6.16
CA GLY A 75 -8.81 3.52 -7.51
C GLY A 75 -7.93 4.26 -8.51
N ALA A 76 -7.48 5.48 -8.17
CA ALA A 76 -6.59 6.26 -9.02
C ALA A 76 -5.22 5.58 -9.23
N TRP A 77 -4.66 4.97 -8.19
CA TRP A 77 -3.40 4.22 -8.27
C TRP A 77 -3.53 2.98 -9.17
N ILE A 78 -4.62 2.23 -9.06
CA ILE A 78 -4.92 1.08 -9.93
C ILE A 78 -5.05 1.53 -11.39
N VAL A 79 -5.81 2.61 -11.66
CA VAL A 79 -6.02 3.13 -13.01
C VAL A 79 -4.71 3.64 -13.62
N THR A 80 -3.91 4.38 -12.87
CA THR A 80 -2.61 4.89 -13.34
C THR A 80 -1.62 3.76 -13.59
N GLY A 81 -1.58 2.73 -12.73
CA GLY A 81 -0.82 1.51 -12.95
C GLY A 81 -1.26 0.80 -14.24
N ALA A 82 -2.55 0.58 -14.43
CA ALA A 82 -3.10 -0.04 -15.65
C ALA A 82 -2.78 0.78 -16.92
N ALA A 83 -2.89 2.11 -16.85
CA ALA A 83 -2.57 3.01 -17.95
C ALA A 83 -1.08 2.99 -18.33
N SER A 84 -0.20 2.88 -17.32
CA SER A 84 1.24 2.68 -17.50
C SER A 84 1.52 1.34 -18.20
N TRP A 85 0.86 0.26 -17.78
CA TRP A 85 0.97 -1.05 -18.42
C TRP A 85 0.46 -1.08 -19.85
N TYR A 86 -0.68 -0.44 -20.12
CA TYR A 86 -1.23 -0.32 -21.47
C TYR A 86 -0.20 0.30 -22.43
N ARG A 87 0.55 1.31 -21.98
CA ARG A 87 1.61 1.94 -22.76
C ARG A 87 2.80 1.00 -22.98
N VAL A 88 3.20 0.24 -21.96
CA VAL A 88 4.24 -0.79 -22.10
C VAL A 88 3.85 -1.88 -23.10
N VAL A 89 2.57 -2.26 -23.18
CA VAL A 89 2.10 -3.38 -24.01
C VAL A 89 1.64 -2.96 -25.41
N VAL A 90 1.10 -1.75 -25.58
CA VAL A 90 0.44 -1.31 -26.82
C VAL A 90 1.23 -0.21 -27.51
N ASP A 91 1.50 0.92 -26.84
CA ASP A 91 2.15 2.09 -27.46
C ASP A 91 3.58 2.34 -26.98
N HIS A 92 4.53 1.90 -27.80
CA HIS A 92 5.94 1.86 -27.41
C HIS A 92 6.79 2.94 -28.07
N ARG A 93 6.20 3.85 -28.85
CA ARG A 93 6.95 4.75 -29.73
C ARG A 93 7.68 5.86 -28.98
N HIS A 94 7.13 6.30 -27.85
CA HIS A 94 7.65 7.42 -27.07
C HIS A 94 8.58 6.94 -25.96
N ALA A 95 9.74 7.60 -25.79
CA ALA A 95 10.70 7.27 -24.74
C ALA A 95 10.20 7.66 -23.34
N LEU A 96 9.42 8.73 -23.25
CA LEU A 96 8.77 9.19 -22.04
C LEU A 96 7.26 9.04 -22.21
N ASP A 97 6.64 8.35 -21.27
CA ASP A 97 5.19 8.18 -21.23
C ASP A 97 4.65 8.88 -19.97
N PRO A 98 3.73 9.86 -20.13
CA PRO A 98 3.18 10.60 -19.00
C PRO A 98 2.48 9.68 -17.99
N ASN A 99 1.83 8.59 -18.42
CA ASN A 99 1.18 7.66 -17.50
C ASN A 99 2.19 6.96 -16.60
N THR A 100 3.29 6.48 -17.19
CA THR A 100 4.44 5.95 -16.45
C THR A 100 4.99 7.00 -15.49
N SER A 101 5.21 8.24 -15.93
CA SER A 101 5.72 9.30 -15.05
C SER A 101 4.81 9.61 -13.86
N VAL A 102 3.49 9.65 -14.07
CA VAL A 102 2.50 9.85 -12.99
C VAL A 102 2.50 8.68 -12.01
N PHE A 103 2.57 7.45 -12.52
CA PHE A 103 2.67 6.25 -11.70
C PHE A 103 3.94 6.27 -10.81
N LEU A 104 5.10 6.60 -11.39
CA LEU A 104 6.36 6.73 -10.64
C LEU A 104 6.29 7.85 -9.60
N LEU A 105 5.67 8.98 -9.94
CA LEU A 105 5.48 10.09 -8.99
C LEU A 105 4.63 9.66 -7.79
N ALA A 106 3.55 8.91 -8.03
CA ALA A 106 2.68 8.40 -6.98
C ALA A 106 3.42 7.45 -6.02
N ILE A 107 4.20 6.50 -6.54
CA ILE A 107 4.98 5.57 -5.72
C ILE A 107 6.07 6.33 -4.95
N ASN A 108 6.76 7.26 -5.61
CA ASN A 108 7.78 8.10 -4.96
C ASN A 108 7.19 8.92 -3.81
N TRP A 109 6.03 9.51 -4.02
CA TRP A 109 5.33 10.24 -2.97
C TRP A 109 4.97 9.34 -1.79
N ALA A 110 4.37 8.17 -2.05
CA ALA A 110 4.07 7.18 -1.02
C ALA A 110 5.34 6.70 -0.27
N SER A 111 6.49 6.68 -0.95
CA SER A 111 7.78 6.31 -0.36
C SER A 111 8.29 7.37 0.62
N VAL A 112 8.20 8.66 0.26
CA VAL A 112 8.52 9.77 1.18
C VAL A 112 7.61 9.73 2.39
N ASP A 113 6.32 9.51 2.15
CA ASP A 113 5.32 9.49 3.20
C ASP A 113 5.51 8.31 4.16
N LEU A 114 5.85 7.12 3.63
CA LEU A 114 6.25 5.96 4.44
C LEU A 114 7.46 6.28 5.34
N ILE A 115 8.51 6.92 4.80
CA ILE A 115 9.69 7.31 5.59
C ILE A 115 9.29 8.29 6.70
N ARG A 116 8.45 9.28 6.40
CA ARG A 116 7.96 10.26 7.37
C ARG A 116 7.18 9.59 8.51
N HIS A 117 6.26 8.69 8.18
CA HIS A 117 5.47 8.00 9.18
C HIS A 117 6.32 7.08 10.07
N VAL A 118 7.29 6.35 9.49
CA VAL A 118 8.23 5.53 10.28
C VAL A 118 9.09 6.39 11.21
N HIS A 119 9.56 7.55 10.76
CA HIS A 119 10.31 8.49 11.60
C HIS A 119 9.44 9.07 12.73
N SER A 120 8.20 9.46 12.42
CA SER A 120 7.23 9.97 13.41
C SER A 120 6.92 8.92 14.48
N GLN A 121 6.71 7.66 14.06
CA GLN A 121 6.43 6.57 14.98
C GLN A 121 7.60 6.30 15.93
N LYS A 122 8.85 6.37 15.42
CA LYS A 122 10.03 6.23 16.26
C LYS A 122 10.10 7.33 17.32
N ALA A 123 9.85 8.58 16.93
CA ALA A 123 9.86 9.71 17.87
C ALA A 123 8.77 9.59 18.95
N LEU A 124 7.56 9.15 18.59
CA LEU A 124 6.48 8.90 19.55
C LEU A 124 6.82 7.77 20.53
N LYS A 125 7.39 6.67 20.01
CA LYS A 125 7.83 5.54 20.82
C LYS A 125 8.89 5.94 21.85
N ASP A 126 9.84 6.80 21.46
CA ASP A 126 10.88 7.30 22.36
C ASP A 126 10.31 8.24 23.44
N SER A 127 9.14 8.86 23.20
CA SER A 127 8.44 9.71 24.17
C SER A 127 7.57 8.95 25.18
N GLY A 128 7.35 7.65 24.97
CA GLY A 128 6.49 6.83 25.83
C GLY A 128 4.99 7.11 25.68
N ASP A 129 4.58 7.69 24.56
CA ASP A 129 3.17 7.95 24.25
C ASP A 129 2.49 6.70 23.67
N ASP A 130 1.38 6.28 24.29
CA ASP A 130 0.59 5.11 23.90
C ASP A 130 -0.24 5.37 22.62
N SER A 131 -0.25 6.59 22.09
CA SER A 131 -0.93 6.95 20.82
C SER A 131 -0.31 6.31 19.57
N SER A 132 0.77 5.54 19.70
CA SER A 132 1.54 5.01 18.57
C SER A 132 0.76 4.08 17.62
N ASP A 133 -0.33 3.47 18.11
CA ASP A 133 -1.16 2.54 17.35
C ASP A 133 -2.02 3.24 16.29
N GLU A 134 -2.34 4.52 16.48
CA GLU A 134 -3.19 5.30 15.55
C GLU A 134 -2.54 5.50 14.17
N HIS A 135 -1.20 5.45 14.10
CA HIS A 135 -0.45 5.65 12.87
C HIS A 135 -0.18 4.38 12.07
N LEU A 136 -0.43 3.20 12.63
CA LEU A 136 -0.13 1.92 11.98
C LEU A 136 -0.93 1.74 10.67
N GLY A 137 -2.18 2.21 10.63
CA GLY A 137 -3.02 2.17 9.43
C GLY A 137 -2.41 2.96 8.26
N SER A 138 -1.93 4.18 8.52
CA SER A 138 -1.30 5.01 7.47
C SER A 138 0.03 4.45 7.00
N ILE A 139 0.85 3.91 7.92
CA ILE A 139 2.10 3.21 7.58
C ILE A 139 1.81 1.99 6.70
N GLY A 140 0.82 1.17 7.07
CA GLY A 140 0.42 -0.01 6.31
C GLY A 140 -0.08 0.34 4.91
N ALA A 141 -0.88 1.40 4.78
CA ALA A 141 -1.38 1.87 3.48
C ALA A 141 -0.24 2.35 2.57
N ALA A 142 0.64 3.24 3.08
CA ALA A 142 1.81 3.72 2.36
C ALA A 142 2.74 2.57 1.95
N PHE A 143 3.04 1.66 2.87
CA PHE A 143 3.82 0.46 2.60
C PHE A 143 3.23 -0.38 1.48
N THR A 144 1.91 -0.60 1.50
CA THR A 144 1.25 -1.44 0.50
C THR A 144 1.35 -0.82 -0.91
N ILE A 145 1.15 0.50 -1.04
CA ILE A 145 1.32 1.21 -2.32
C ILE A 145 2.77 1.12 -2.82
N VAL A 146 3.75 1.33 -1.93
CA VAL A 146 5.18 1.27 -2.29
C VAL A 146 5.57 -0.14 -2.70
N PHE A 147 5.20 -1.16 -1.92
CA PHE A 147 5.52 -2.56 -2.18
C PHE A 147 4.98 -3.02 -3.52
N TRP A 148 3.67 -2.86 -3.77
CA TRP A 148 3.08 -3.27 -5.03
C TRP A 148 3.53 -2.39 -6.20
N GLY A 149 3.81 -1.11 -5.95
CA GLY A 149 4.43 -0.20 -6.92
C GLY A 149 5.75 -0.75 -7.44
N VAL A 150 6.65 -1.15 -6.55
CA VAL A 150 7.94 -1.77 -6.90
C VAL A 150 7.76 -3.07 -7.68
N VAL A 151 6.82 -3.94 -7.26
CA VAL A 151 6.52 -5.18 -8.00
C VAL A 151 6.09 -4.88 -9.44
N HIS A 152 5.16 -3.93 -9.63
CA HIS A 152 4.72 -3.52 -10.96
C HIS A 152 5.85 -2.92 -11.79
N GLU A 153 6.69 -2.09 -11.20
CA GLU A 153 7.81 -1.45 -11.89
C GLU A 153 8.87 -2.46 -12.34
N LEU A 154 9.24 -3.43 -11.48
CA LEU A 154 10.11 -4.54 -11.85
C LEU A 154 9.53 -5.34 -13.01
N MET A 155 8.23 -5.68 -12.93
CA MET A 155 7.55 -6.39 -14.00
C MET A 155 7.54 -5.58 -15.31
N GLN A 156 7.41 -4.25 -15.27
CA GLN A 156 7.51 -3.39 -16.45
C GLN A 156 8.91 -3.38 -17.04
N ILE A 157 9.96 -3.33 -16.21
CA ILE A 157 11.36 -3.43 -16.67
C ILE A 157 11.57 -4.75 -17.41
N TYR A 158 11.14 -5.87 -16.81
CA TYR A 158 11.22 -7.17 -17.47
C TYR A 158 10.39 -7.19 -18.77
N GLY A 159 9.16 -6.68 -18.74
CA GLY A 159 8.28 -6.58 -19.90
C GLY A 159 8.95 -5.83 -21.07
N VAL A 160 9.59 -4.70 -20.80
CA VAL A 160 10.32 -3.91 -21.79
C VAL A 160 11.52 -4.68 -22.37
N GLN A 161 12.23 -5.48 -21.58
CA GLN A 161 13.35 -6.30 -22.09
C GLN A 161 12.86 -7.45 -22.97
N PHE A 162 11.87 -8.22 -22.51
CA PHE A 162 11.38 -9.41 -23.20
C PHE A 162 10.55 -9.11 -24.46
N MET A 163 9.79 -8.00 -24.47
CA MET A 163 8.98 -7.64 -25.65
C MET A 163 9.81 -7.10 -26.81
N ASP A 164 11.08 -6.76 -26.58
CA ASP A 164 11.93 -6.12 -27.59
C ASP A 164 12.81 -7.07 -28.39
N GLU A 165 12.93 -8.35 -27.98
CA GLU A 165 13.78 -9.36 -28.65
C GLU A 165 13.43 -9.62 -30.13
N GLY A 166 12.23 -9.25 -30.58
CA GLY A 166 11.79 -9.40 -31.98
C GLY A 166 11.47 -8.09 -32.69
N SER A 167 11.68 -6.94 -32.04
CA SER A 167 11.25 -5.66 -32.57
C SER A 167 12.39 -4.93 -33.28
N LYS A 168 12.13 -4.33 -34.45
CA LYS A 168 13.07 -3.43 -35.17
C LYS A 168 13.27 -2.08 -34.43
N ARG A 169 13.12 -2.05 -33.11
CA ARG A 169 13.07 -0.80 -32.35
C ARG A 169 14.46 -0.20 -32.18
N PRO A 170 14.57 1.14 -32.11
CA PRO A 170 15.82 1.78 -31.77
C PRO A 170 16.20 1.45 -30.33
N GLN A 171 17.34 0.78 -30.14
CA GLN A 171 17.89 0.43 -28.82
C GLN A 171 17.98 1.62 -27.85
N LYS A 172 18.15 2.85 -28.38
CA LYS A 172 18.17 4.10 -27.60
C LYS A 172 16.86 4.36 -26.86
N VAL A 173 15.70 4.08 -27.48
CA VAL A 173 14.38 4.28 -26.85
C VAL A 173 14.19 3.29 -25.70
N ARG A 174 14.55 2.01 -25.91
CA ARG A 174 14.53 0.99 -24.87
C ARG A 174 15.38 1.38 -23.67
N ARG A 175 16.64 1.78 -23.91
CA ARG A 175 17.56 2.19 -22.85
C ARG A 175 17.02 3.37 -22.04
N ARG A 176 16.43 4.37 -22.70
CA ARG A 176 15.82 5.52 -22.01
C ARG A 176 14.65 5.11 -21.11
N LYS A 177 13.75 4.25 -21.60
CA LYS A 177 12.63 3.73 -20.79
C LYS A 177 13.09 2.97 -19.55
N VAL A 178 14.01 2.03 -19.75
CA VAL A 178 14.58 1.24 -18.65
C VAL A 178 15.30 2.15 -17.66
N LEU A 179 16.04 3.15 -18.14
CA LEU A 179 16.70 4.12 -17.27
C LEU A 179 15.70 4.94 -16.45
N THR A 180 14.59 5.39 -17.05
CA THR A 180 13.54 6.12 -16.32
C THR A 180 12.93 5.27 -15.21
N LEU A 181 12.64 3.99 -15.46
CA LEU A 181 12.14 3.06 -14.44
C LEU A 181 13.22 2.79 -13.37
N VAL A 182 14.46 2.52 -13.75
CA VAL A 182 15.54 2.29 -12.76
C VAL A 182 15.76 3.51 -11.86
N ILE A 183 15.70 4.73 -12.40
CA ILE A 183 15.79 5.96 -11.61
C ILE A 183 14.57 6.12 -10.71
N GLY A 184 13.37 5.79 -11.22
CA GLY A 184 12.11 5.82 -10.45
C GLY A 184 12.13 4.90 -9.22
N MET A 185 12.79 3.75 -9.31
CA MET A 185 12.85 2.77 -8.22
C MET A 185 13.77 3.14 -7.05
N VAL A 186 14.66 4.13 -7.18
CA VAL A 186 15.65 4.44 -6.13
C VAL A 186 14.97 4.74 -4.78
N LEU A 187 13.99 5.64 -4.79
CA LEU A 187 13.33 6.10 -3.56
C LEU A 187 12.44 5.02 -2.91
N PRO A 188 11.62 4.25 -3.67
CA PRO A 188 10.85 3.12 -3.14
C PRO A 188 11.74 2.05 -2.49
N PHE A 189 12.87 1.69 -3.12
CA PHE A 189 13.82 0.74 -2.52
C PHE A 189 14.44 1.28 -1.23
N THR A 190 14.81 2.55 -1.19
CA THR A 190 15.31 3.18 0.04
C THR A 190 14.25 3.15 1.14
N ALA A 191 13.00 3.49 0.85
CA ALA A 191 11.92 3.48 1.82
C ALA A 191 11.63 2.07 2.37
N LEU A 192 11.57 1.05 1.51
CA LEU A 192 11.37 -0.34 1.92
C LEU A 192 12.57 -0.87 2.73
N SER A 193 13.80 -0.53 2.33
CA SER A 193 15.01 -0.93 3.07
C SER A 193 15.06 -0.28 4.44
N PHE A 194 14.71 1.01 4.53
CA PHE A 194 14.63 1.75 5.79
C PHE A 194 13.57 1.17 6.72
N MET A 195 12.41 0.80 6.18
CA MET A 195 11.32 0.16 6.91
C MET A 195 11.75 -1.22 7.42
N LEU A 196 12.34 -2.08 6.57
CA LEU A 196 12.87 -3.39 6.98
C LEU A 196 13.95 -3.27 8.05
N PHE A 197 14.85 -2.30 7.92
CA PHE A 197 15.86 -2.02 8.95
C PHE A 197 15.22 -1.59 10.27
N THR A 198 14.24 -0.67 10.21
CA THR A 198 13.59 -0.13 11.40
C THR A 198 12.66 -1.13 12.08
N PHE A 199 12.06 -2.08 11.37
CA PHE A 199 11.22 -3.09 12.03
C PHE A 199 11.99 -4.37 12.35
N GLY A 200 12.89 -4.82 11.48
CA GLY A 200 13.67 -6.05 11.65
C GLY A 200 14.63 -6.02 12.83
N PHE A 201 15.30 -4.90 13.09
CA PHE A 201 16.21 -4.79 14.25
C PHE A 201 15.47 -4.59 15.59
N PHE A 202 14.25 -4.08 15.57
CA PHE A 202 13.49 -3.79 16.80
C PHE A 202 12.75 -5.03 17.35
N THR A 203 12.41 -5.99 16.49
CA THR A 203 11.84 -7.27 16.93
C THR A 203 12.83 -8.10 17.76
N ASP A 204 14.13 -8.00 17.48
CA ASP A 204 15.14 -8.77 18.21
C ASP A 204 15.49 -8.17 19.57
N THR A 205 15.48 -6.84 19.72
CA THR A 205 15.84 -6.20 21.00
C THR A 205 14.73 -6.30 22.05
N THR A 206 13.46 -6.24 21.62
CA THR A 206 12.31 -6.33 22.53
C THR A 206 12.09 -7.75 23.08
N SER A 207 12.33 -8.78 22.26
CA SER A 207 12.26 -10.18 22.70
C SER A 207 13.34 -10.49 23.75
N LEU A 208 14.58 -10.03 23.54
CA LEU A 208 15.67 -10.18 24.51
C LEU A 208 15.40 -9.44 25.83
N THR A 209 14.88 -8.22 25.76
CA THR A 209 14.60 -7.41 26.96
C THR A 209 13.42 -7.98 27.77
N ARG A 210 12.38 -8.50 27.10
CA ARG A 210 11.25 -9.16 27.76
C ARG A 210 11.67 -10.49 28.39
N PHE A 211 12.54 -11.26 27.73
CA PHE A 211 13.08 -12.50 28.28
C PHE A 211 13.88 -12.25 29.56
N GLY A 212 14.76 -11.23 29.57
CA GLY A 212 15.53 -10.83 30.75
C GLY A 212 14.67 -10.40 31.95
N ARG A 213 13.60 -9.61 31.70
CA ARG A 213 12.66 -9.19 32.76
C ARG A 213 11.88 -10.36 33.37
N THR A 214 11.48 -11.33 32.53
CA THR A 214 10.77 -12.53 33.01
C THR A 214 11.68 -13.37 33.90
N PHE A 215 12.97 -13.47 33.55
CA PHE A 215 13.96 -14.19 34.34
C PHE A 215 14.20 -13.55 35.71
N GLN A 216 14.35 -12.21 35.79
CA GLN A 216 14.53 -11.53 37.08
C GLN A 216 13.31 -11.64 38.01
N HIS A 217 12.10 -11.61 37.46
CA HIS A 217 10.90 -11.77 38.27
C HIS A 217 10.76 -13.20 38.80
N SER A 218 11.24 -14.20 38.06
CA SER A 218 11.21 -15.60 38.51
C SER A 218 12.27 -15.92 39.58
N THR A 219 13.44 -15.27 39.56
CA THR A 219 14.49 -15.48 40.59
C THR A 219 14.20 -14.74 41.89
N GLY A 220 13.54 -13.58 41.84
CA GLY A 220 13.15 -12.83 43.05
C GLY A 220 12.15 -13.56 43.96
N TYR A 221 11.25 -14.38 43.40
CA TYR A 221 10.27 -15.14 44.18
C TYR A 221 10.86 -16.35 44.93
N ILE A 222 12.00 -16.88 44.50
CA ILE A 222 12.61 -18.07 45.11
C ILE A 222 13.44 -17.70 46.36
N MET A 223 13.94 -16.46 46.46
CA MET A 223 14.75 -16.02 47.62
C MET A 223 13.94 -15.41 48.77
N GLY A 224 12.61 -15.27 48.65
CA GLY A 224 11.76 -14.67 49.68
C GLY A 224 11.03 -15.64 50.61
N GLN A 225 11.30 -16.96 50.53
CA GLN A 225 10.61 -18.00 51.33
C GLN A 225 11.51 -18.73 52.35
N THR A 226 12.57 -18.11 52.83
CA THR A 226 13.39 -18.62 53.94
C THR A 226 13.30 -17.69 55.13
#